data_AF-A0A150FW89-F1
#
_entry.id   AF-A0A150FW89-F1
#
_cell.length_a   1.000
_cell.length_b   1.000
_cell.length_c   1.000
_cell.angle_alpha   90.00
_cell.angle_beta   90.00
_cell.angle_gamma   90.00
#
_symmetry.space_group_name_H-M   'P 1'
#
loop_
_entity.id
_entity.type
_entity.pdbx_description
1 polymer ?
#
loop_
_entity_poly.entity_id
_entity_poly.type
_entity_poly.pdbx_seq_one_letter_code
_entity_poly.pdbx_strand_id
1 'polypeptide(L)'
;MQSRCLSQSGSRLAREARGRGAALRGMPMSRRVGAQPVRAYLPTDAPSSNRDSSASSIKARMEAANAALQHDAMMCYQCEQTKNGTGCTDIGICGKTPEVAALQDLLIHCLKGLGSLAHVARTSKGLENARVNSFINAAIFSTLTNVNFSDDRFVDFVAEARSLHAELAAQLAAAGGSVPASETAQQPWFGELPHPLLWNSQAVPLGSLGEMLDEARKKAVAVLLTLLHLGVRNIRLGPRLPAFLTPEAVGVLVERFNLMPANVADPATDMKNMMACK
;
A
#
# COMPACT_ATOMS: atom_id res chain seq x y z
N MET A 1 47.16 -8.65 6.66
CA MET A 1 46.62 -8.38 8.02
C MET A 1 45.21 -7.78 7.95
N GLN A 2 44.23 -8.47 7.34
CA GLN A 2 42.82 -8.04 7.30
C GLN A 2 41.87 -9.25 7.25
N SER A 3 41.96 -10.15 8.23
CA SER A 3 41.03 -11.29 8.36
C SER A 3 40.62 -11.61 9.80
N ARG A 4 40.62 -10.62 10.71
CA ARG A 4 40.33 -10.84 12.14
C ARG A 4 39.25 -9.95 12.78
N CYS A 5 38.50 -9.15 12.02
CA CYS A 5 37.46 -8.28 12.61
C CYS A 5 36.00 -8.76 12.48
N LEU A 6 35.72 -9.90 11.85
CA LEU A 6 34.33 -10.37 11.64
C LEU A 6 33.87 -11.55 12.52
N SER A 7 34.72 -12.07 13.42
CA SER A 7 34.35 -13.23 14.26
C SER A 7 33.90 -12.89 15.69
N GLN A 8 34.02 -11.64 16.14
CA GLN A 8 33.69 -11.27 17.54
C GLN A 8 32.27 -10.70 17.73
N SER A 9 31.57 -10.30 16.66
CA SER A 9 30.22 -9.73 16.77
C SER A 9 29.09 -10.78 16.68
N GLY A 10 29.35 -11.96 16.09
CA GLY A 10 28.36 -13.02 15.92
C GLY A 10 28.14 -13.93 17.15
N SER A 11 29.05 -13.92 18.13
CA SER A 11 29.01 -14.84 19.27
C SER A 11 28.28 -14.29 20.51
N ARG A 12 27.96 -12.99 20.56
CA ARG A 12 27.16 -12.40 21.66
C ARG A 12 25.65 -12.58 21.49
N LEU A 13 25.13 -12.57 20.26
CA LEU A 13 23.70 -12.76 19.99
C LEU A 13 23.21 -14.21 20.16
N ALA A 14 24.12 -15.19 20.06
CA ALA A 14 23.77 -16.61 20.21
C ALA A 14 23.72 -17.10 21.68
N ARG A 15 24.19 -16.30 22.65
CA ARG A 15 24.26 -16.71 24.08
C ARG A 15 23.08 -16.23 24.93
N GLU A 16 22.31 -15.25 24.49
CA GLU A 16 21.10 -14.77 25.22
C GLU A 16 19.83 -15.57 24.91
N ALA A 17 19.86 -16.46 23.90
CA ALA A 17 18.70 -17.28 23.51
C ALA A 17 18.56 -18.62 24.28
N ARG A 18 19.41 -18.88 25.29
CA ARG A 18 19.34 -20.12 26.10
C ARG A 18 19.24 -19.81 27.59
N GLY A 19 18.05 -19.42 28.03
CA GLY A 19 17.80 -19.26 29.46
C GLY A 19 16.47 -18.60 29.77
N ARG A 20 15.38 -19.35 29.57
CA ARG A 20 14.08 -19.22 30.28
C ARG A 20 13.11 -20.28 29.75
N GLY A 21 13.32 -21.52 30.22
CA GLY A 21 12.23 -22.48 30.27
C GLY A 21 11.34 -22.13 31.45
N ALA A 22 10.16 -21.56 31.19
CA ALA A 22 9.11 -21.42 32.18
C ALA A 22 7.83 -22.01 31.59
N ALA A 23 7.36 -23.08 32.23
CA ALA A 23 6.14 -23.80 31.88
C ALA A 23 4.92 -22.89 32.02
N LEU A 24 4.17 -22.69 30.94
CA LEU A 24 2.82 -22.12 30.98
C LEU A 24 1.80 -23.25 30.86
N ARG A 25 1.40 -23.79 32.02
CA ARG A 25 0.17 -24.57 32.16
C ARG A 25 -1.03 -23.62 32.03
N GLY A 26 -1.99 -24.02 31.19
CA GLY A 26 -3.42 -23.68 31.29
C GLY A 26 -3.79 -22.18 31.27
N MET A 27 -4.03 -21.63 30.07
CA MET A 27 -4.87 -20.44 29.91
C MET A 27 -6.22 -20.84 29.32
N PRO A 28 -7.35 -20.31 29.82
CA PRO A 28 -8.68 -20.69 29.38
C PRO A 28 -8.93 -20.20 27.94
N MET A 29 -9.62 -21.02 27.15
CA MET A 29 -10.12 -20.70 25.81
C MET A 29 -10.98 -19.43 25.86
N SER A 30 -10.36 -18.27 25.56
CA SER A 30 -11.06 -17.02 25.38
C SER A 30 -11.92 -17.12 24.13
N ARG A 31 -13.22 -16.84 24.30
CA ARG A 31 -14.25 -16.86 23.25
C ARG A 31 -13.74 -16.13 22.01
N ARG A 32 -13.87 -16.77 20.84
CA ARG A 32 -13.69 -16.13 19.52
C ARG A 32 -14.56 -14.87 19.47
N VAL A 33 -13.94 -13.70 19.62
CA VAL A 33 -14.56 -12.44 19.21
C VAL A 33 -14.66 -12.55 17.69
N GLY A 34 -15.89 -12.70 17.20
CA GLY A 34 -16.14 -12.93 15.78
C GLY A 34 -15.55 -11.78 14.96
N ALA A 35 -14.54 -12.10 14.15
CA ALA A 35 -14.10 -11.22 13.07
C ALA A 35 -15.32 -10.95 12.18
N GLN A 36 -15.77 -9.70 12.13
CA GLN A 36 -16.86 -9.31 11.25
C GLN A 36 -16.43 -9.55 9.79
N PRO A 37 -17.27 -10.17 8.95
CA PRO A 37 -16.94 -10.39 7.55
C PRO A 37 -16.79 -9.05 6.84
N VAL A 38 -15.71 -8.92 6.08
CA VAL A 38 -15.34 -7.74 5.30
C VAL A 38 -16.44 -7.44 4.28
N ARG A 39 -17.19 -6.37 4.51
CA ARG A 39 -18.10 -5.81 3.51
C ARG A 39 -17.30 -4.86 2.62
N ALA A 40 -16.97 -5.32 1.41
CA ALA A 40 -16.81 -4.40 0.28
C ALA A 40 -18.20 -3.84 -0.01
N TYR A 41 -18.48 -2.62 0.46
CA TYR A 41 -19.78 -1.99 0.33
C TYR A 41 -19.86 -1.36 -1.06
N LEU A 42 -20.45 -2.11 -1.99
CA LEU A 42 -21.09 -1.54 -3.18
C LEU A 42 -22.32 -0.75 -2.74
N PRO A 43 -22.74 0.30 -3.47
CA PRO A 43 -23.82 1.20 -3.05
C PRO A 43 -25.03 0.39 -2.57
N THR A 44 -25.39 0.53 -1.30
CA THR A 44 -26.55 -0.15 -0.75
C THR A 44 -27.75 0.74 -0.85
N ASP A 45 -28.61 0.43 -1.79
CA ASP A 45 -30.03 0.74 -1.70
C ASP A 45 -30.82 -0.57 -1.78
N ALA A 46 -30.79 -1.36 -0.70
CA ALA A 46 -31.85 -2.30 -0.42
C ALA A 46 -31.91 -2.60 1.08
N PRO A 47 -33.09 -2.46 1.72
CA PRO A 47 -33.26 -2.68 3.15
C PRO A 47 -33.02 -4.14 3.54
N SER A 48 -32.68 -4.30 4.81
CA SER A 48 -32.26 -5.55 5.44
C SER A 48 -33.33 -6.65 5.42
N SER A 49 -33.39 -7.46 4.35
CA SER A 49 -34.08 -8.76 4.38
C SER A 49 -33.74 -9.65 3.18
N ASN A 50 -32.50 -10.11 3.08
CA ASN A 50 -32.17 -11.50 2.71
C ASN A 50 -30.65 -11.64 2.60
N ARG A 51 -30.08 -12.49 3.45
CA ARG A 51 -28.70 -12.95 3.27
C ARG A 51 -28.75 -14.03 2.20
N ASP A 52 -28.76 -13.62 0.95
CA ASP A 52 -28.57 -14.57 -0.13
C ASP A 52 -27.08 -14.94 -0.19
N SER A 53 -26.81 -16.22 0.02
CA SER A 53 -25.49 -16.83 -0.04
C SER A 53 -25.13 -17.26 -1.47
N SER A 54 -25.97 -16.92 -2.44
CA SER A 54 -25.63 -17.04 -3.85
C SER A 54 -24.60 -15.97 -4.22
N ALA A 55 -23.33 -16.39 -4.22
CA ALA A 55 -22.22 -15.62 -4.74
C ALA A 55 -22.45 -15.30 -6.22
N SER A 56 -23.13 -14.20 -6.54
CA SER A 56 -22.79 -13.46 -7.75
C SER A 56 -21.28 -13.19 -7.65
N SER A 57 -20.49 -13.74 -8.59
CA SER A 57 -19.03 -13.60 -8.56
C SER A 57 -18.63 -12.14 -8.37
N ILE A 58 -17.46 -11.88 -7.78
CA ILE A 58 -16.92 -10.52 -7.60
C ILE A 58 -17.04 -9.75 -8.92
N LYS A 59 -16.68 -10.41 -10.02
CA LYS A 59 -16.94 -9.99 -11.39
C LYS A 59 -18.37 -9.49 -11.65
N ALA A 60 -19.41 -10.29 -11.40
CA ALA A 60 -20.81 -9.88 -11.64
C ALA A 60 -21.22 -8.65 -10.81
N ARG A 61 -20.73 -8.53 -9.58
CA ARG A 61 -21.02 -7.39 -8.70
C ARG A 61 -20.30 -6.12 -9.16
N MET A 62 -19.08 -6.26 -9.67
CA MET A 62 -18.31 -5.15 -10.21
C MET A 62 -18.77 -4.75 -11.62
N GLU A 63 -19.21 -5.69 -12.45
CA GLU A 63 -19.86 -5.43 -13.74
C GLU A 63 -21.11 -4.55 -13.55
N ALA A 64 -21.93 -4.84 -12.54
CA ALA A 64 -23.09 -4.01 -12.20
C ALA A 64 -22.69 -2.60 -11.74
N ALA A 65 -21.60 -2.47 -10.98
CA ALA A 65 -21.09 -1.17 -10.53
C ALA A 65 -20.46 -0.35 -11.68
N ASN A 66 -19.73 -1.03 -12.56
CA ASN A 66 -19.09 -0.44 -13.73
C ASN A 66 -20.14 0.01 -14.76
N ALA A 67 -21.24 -0.73 -14.91
CA ALA A 67 -22.38 -0.31 -15.74
C ALA A 67 -23.06 0.98 -15.24
N ALA A 68 -22.88 1.34 -13.97
CA ALA A 68 -23.39 2.59 -13.40
C ALA A 68 -22.45 3.80 -13.61
N LEU A 69 -21.22 3.58 -14.10
CA LEU A 69 -20.26 4.66 -14.39
C LEU A 69 -20.61 5.31 -15.74
N GLN A 70 -20.73 6.64 -15.77
CA GLN A 70 -21.19 7.37 -16.95
C GLN A 70 -20.09 7.67 -18.00
N HIS A 71 -18.82 7.73 -17.60
CA HIS A 71 -17.74 8.20 -18.48
C HIS A 71 -16.49 7.31 -18.51
N ASP A 72 -15.97 6.86 -17.38
CA ASP A 72 -14.77 6.00 -17.31
C ASP A 72 -15.01 4.81 -16.39
N ALA A 73 -14.58 3.60 -16.79
CA ALA A 73 -14.67 2.40 -15.99
C ALA A 73 -13.52 2.27 -14.98
N MET A 74 -12.38 2.91 -15.26
CA MET A 74 -11.19 2.96 -14.41
C MET A 74 -10.36 4.22 -14.69
N MET A 75 -9.28 4.45 -13.93
CA MET A 75 -8.24 5.39 -14.32
C MET A 75 -6.88 4.90 -13.82
N CYS A 76 -6.04 4.37 -14.72
CA CYS A 76 -4.70 3.91 -14.37
C CYS A 76 -3.62 4.55 -15.26
N TYR A 77 -2.65 5.20 -14.62
CA TYR A 77 -1.60 5.98 -15.28
C TYR A 77 -0.20 5.79 -14.67
N GLN A 78 0.02 4.64 -14.02
CA GLN A 78 1.23 4.35 -13.26
C GLN A 78 2.43 3.91 -14.13
N CYS A 79 2.17 3.43 -15.35
CA CYS A 79 3.21 2.93 -16.26
C CYS A 79 3.45 3.93 -17.39
N GLU A 80 4.62 3.85 -18.02
CA GLU A 80 4.98 4.74 -19.14
C GLU A 80 4.12 4.49 -20.39
N GLN A 81 3.62 3.27 -20.57
CA GLN A 81 2.88 2.83 -21.75
C GLN A 81 1.38 3.16 -21.76
N THR A 82 0.92 4.03 -20.85
CA THR A 82 -0.51 4.33 -20.71
C THR A 82 -1.13 4.75 -22.03
N LYS A 83 -2.42 4.43 -22.23
CA LYS A 83 -3.15 4.76 -23.45
C LYS A 83 -2.98 6.27 -23.73
N ASN A 84 -2.42 6.59 -24.89
CA ASN A 84 -2.07 7.95 -25.34
C ASN A 84 -1.19 8.78 -24.39
N GLY A 85 -0.51 8.15 -23.42
CA GLY A 85 0.28 8.84 -22.40
C GLY A 85 -0.57 9.63 -21.38
N THR A 86 -1.90 9.50 -21.40
CA THR A 86 -2.81 10.27 -20.55
C THR A 86 -3.45 9.41 -19.44
N GLY A 87 -3.61 8.11 -19.69
CA GLY A 87 -4.21 7.18 -18.73
C GLY A 87 -5.08 6.13 -19.40
N CYS A 88 -5.21 4.98 -18.75
CA CYS A 88 -6.10 3.90 -19.20
C CYS A 88 -7.45 4.05 -18.49
N THR A 89 -8.52 4.26 -19.26
CA THR A 89 -9.88 4.53 -18.73
C THR A 89 -10.89 3.40 -18.92
N ASP A 90 -10.72 2.57 -19.95
CA ASP A 90 -11.61 1.42 -20.23
C ASP A 90 -10.95 0.09 -19.82
N ILE A 91 -9.69 -0.09 -20.20
CA ILE A 91 -8.85 -1.24 -19.88
C ILE A 91 -7.39 -0.80 -19.89
N GLY A 92 -6.59 -1.35 -18.99
CA GLY A 92 -5.15 -1.14 -18.98
C GLY A 92 -4.50 -1.66 -20.25
N ILE A 93 -3.54 -0.90 -20.80
CA ILE A 93 -2.68 -1.38 -21.90
C ILE A 93 -1.96 -2.70 -21.55
N CYS A 94 -1.71 -2.92 -20.25
CA CYS A 94 -1.11 -4.12 -19.70
C CYS A 94 -2.11 -5.27 -19.46
N GLY A 95 -3.37 -5.12 -19.89
CA GLY A 95 -4.43 -6.10 -19.67
C GLY A 95 -5.14 -6.01 -18.31
N LYS A 96 -4.80 -5.00 -17.49
CA LYS A 96 -5.49 -4.77 -16.21
C LYS A 96 -6.95 -4.39 -16.46
N THR A 97 -7.88 -5.16 -15.93
CA THR A 97 -9.31 -4.87 -16.03
C THR A 97 -9.70 -3.74 -15.06
N PRO A 98 -10.83 -3.05 -15.31
CA PRO A 98 -11.37 -2.07 -14.37
C PRO A 98 -11.55 -2.61 -12.95
N GLU A 99 -11.94 -3.87 -12.82
CA GLU A 99 -12.16 -4.54 -11.54
C GLU A 99 -10.86 -4.63 -10.74
N VAL A 100 -9.81 -5.14 -11.36
CA VAL A 100 -8.49 -5.24 -10.74
C VAL A 100 -7.95 -3.84 -10.41
N ALA A 101 -8.18 -2.85 -11.28
CA ALA A 101 -7.76 -1.48 -11.03
C ALA A 101 -8.44 -0.89 -9.78
N ALA A 102 -9.76 -1.01 -9.68
CA ALA A 102 -10.53 -0.53 -8.54
C ALA A 102 -10.12 -1.23 -7.24
N LEU A 103 -9.87 -2.54 -7.27
CA LEU A 103 -9.41 -3.30 -6.10
C LEU A 103 -7.99 -2.90 -5.67
N GLN A 104 -7.09 -2.63 -6.62
CA GLN A 104 -5.77 -2.10 -6.32
C GLN A 104 -5.83 -0.70 -5.71
N ASP A 105 -6.73 0.17 -6.18
CA ASP A 105 -6.91 1.52 -5.61
C ASP A 105 -7.49 1.44 -4.19
N LEU A 106 -8.49 0.58 -3.97
CA LEU A 106 -9.04 0.31 -2.64
C LEU A 106 -7.96 -0.25 -1.68
N LEU A 107 -7.11 -1.16 -2.16
CA LEU A 107 -6.02 -1.69 -1.35
C LEU A 107 -5.06 -0.57 -0.93
N ILE A 108 -4.65 0.29 -1.86
CA ILE A 108 -3.76 1.42 -1.53
C ILE A 108 -4.40 2.37 -0.54
N HIS A 109 -5.69 2.66 -0.68
CA HIS A 109 -6.45 3.44 0.28
C HIS A 109 -6.38 2.85 1.70
N CYS A 110 -6.66 1.55 1.84
CA CYS A 110 -6.51 0.82 3.11
C CYS A 110 -5.08 0.85 3.67
N LEU A 111 -4.07 0.65 2.81
CA LEU A 111 -2.67 0.61 3.20
C LEU A 111 -2.16 1.95 3.73
N LYS A 112 -2.66 3.07 3.21
CA LYS A 112 -2.32 4.39 3.76
C LYS A 112 -2.84 4.57 5.17
N GLY A 113 -4.06 4.10 5.46
CA GLY A 113 -4.57 4.11 6.83
C GLY A 113 -3.78 3.20 7.75
N LEU A 114 -3.46 1.98 7.30
CA LEU A 114 -2.61 1.05 8.06
C LEU A 114 -1.20 1.62 8.32
N GLY A 115 -0.55 2.18 7.30
CA GLY A 115 0.77 2.79 7.42
C GLY A 115 0.76 4.01 8.33
N SER A 116 -0.30 4.83 8.27
CA SER A 116 -0.48 5.97 9.15
C SER A 116 -0.64 5.54 10.61
N LEU A 117 -1.42 4.48 10.87
CA LEU A 117 -1.58 3.91 12.20
C LEU A 117 -0.27 3.30 12.72
N ALA A 118 0.47 2.60 11.86
CA ALA A 118 1.79 2.07 12.19
C ALA A 118 2.79 3.18 12.54
N HIS A 119 2.73 4.31 11.84
CA HIS A 119 3.53 5.47 12.19
C HIS A 119 3.17 6.01 13.58
N VAL A 120 1.88 6.28 13.84
CA VAL A 120 1.41 6.78 15.14
C VAL A 120 1.75 5.83 16.28
N ALA A 121 1.54 4.53 16.11
CA ALA A 121 1.83 3.53 17.14
C ALA A 121 3.32 3.52 17.51
N ARG A 122 4.19 3.61 16.50
CA ARG A 122 5.64 3.66 16.67
C ARG A 122 6.10 4.95 17.33
N THR A 123 5.63 6.11 16.87
CA THR A 123 6.12 7.41 17.35
C THR A 123 5.54 7.82 18.69
N SER A 124 4.31 7.41 19.01
CA SER A 124 3.66 7.76 20.29
C SER A 124 3.93 6.75 21.41
N LYS A 125 4.12 5.47 21.08
CA LYS A 125 4.23 4.38 22.07
C LYS A 125 5.39 3.42 21.86
N GLY A 126 6.21 3.61 20.82
CA GLY A 126 7.27 2.65 20.48
C GLY A 126 6.74 1.28 20.06
N LEU A 127 5.46 1.17 19.68
CA LEU A 127 4.84 -0.08 19.28
C LEU A 127 5.19 -0.40 17.82
N GLU A 128 5.97 -1.45 17.67
CA GLU A 128 6.44 -1.95 16.37
C GLU A 128 5.77 -3.27 16.02
N ASN A 129 5.23 -3.39 14.81
CA ASN A 129 4.63 -4.64 14.34
C ASN A 129 5.25 -5.07 13.00
N ALA A 130 6.16 -6.05 13.06
CA ALA A 130 6.88 -6.55 11.89
C ALA A 130 5.95 -7.19 10.83
N ARG A 131 4.83 -7.79 11.26
CA ARG A 131 3.82 -8.35 10.35
C ARG A 131 3.16 -7.24 9.55
N VAL A 132 2.78 -6.14 10.20
CA VAL A 132 2.21 -4.95 9.53
C VAL A 132 3.18 -4.40 8.49
N ASN A 133 4.46 -4.20 8.84
CA ASN A 133 5.45 -3.67 7.90
C ASN A 133 5.65 -4.58 6.68
N SER A 134 5.81 -5.88 6.93
CA SER A 134 6.04 -6.87 5.87
C SER A 134 4.83 -6.95 4.94
N PHE A 135 3.63 -6.93 5.51
CA PHE A 135 2.37 -6.92 4.77
C PHE A 135 2.24 -5.66 3.89
N ILE A 136 2.49 -4.46 4.43
CA ILE A 136 2.41 -3.21 3.65
C ILE A 136 3.33 -3.29 2.43
N ASN A 137 4.57 -3.75 2.59
CA ASN A 137 5.52 -3.88 1.48
C ASN A 137 5.03 -4.86 0.41
N ALA A 138 4.59 -6.06 0.83
CA ALA A 138 4.10 -7.08 -0.09
C ALA A 138 2.82 -6.62 -0.82
N ALA A 139 1.90 -5.97 -0.10
CA ALA A 139 0.65 -5.49 -0.64
C ALA A 139 0.87 -4.32 -1.63
N ILE A 140 1.73 -3.34 -1.32
CA ILE A 140 2.11 -2.30 -2.29
C ILE A 140 2.74 -2.92 -3.54
N PHE A 141 3.68 -3.85 -3.37
CA PHE A 141 4.35 -4.53 -4.50
C PHE A 141 3.35 -5.23 -5.41
N SER A 142 2.32 -5.86 -4.85
CA SER A 142 1.28 -6.55 -5.62
C SER A 142 0.49 -5.62 -6.57
N THR A 143 0.49 -4.31 -6.31
CA THR A 143 -0.21 -3.32 -7.14
C THR A 143 0.64 -2.76 -8.30
N LEU A 144 1.93 -3.11 -8.35
CA LEU A 144 2.83 -2.65 -9.41
C LEU A 144 2.47 -3.26 -10.77
N THR A 145 2.90 -2.57 -11.82
CA THR A 145 2.62 -2.96 -13.21
C THR A 145 3.15 -4.37 -13.48
N ASN A 146 2.31 -5.23 -14.05
CA ASN A 146 2.63 -6.61 -14.41
C ASN A 146 2.98 -7.54 -13.23
N VAL A 147 2.56 -7.22 -12.00
CA VAL A 147 2.82 -8.09 -10.84
C VAL A 147 1.66 -9.02 -10.54
N ASN A 148 0.44 -8.49 -10.36
CA ASN A 148 -0.71 -9.31 -10.00
C ASN A 148 -1.99 -8.79 -10.66
N PHE A 149 -2.75 -9.70 -11.26
CA PHE A 149 -3.99 -9.45 -11.98
C PHE A 149 -5.18 -10.25 -11.43
N SER A 150 -5.04 -10.96 -10.31
CA SER A 150 -6.13 -11.78 -9.76
C SER A 150 -6.93 -10.99 -8.72
N ASP A 151 -8.23 -10.83 -9.00
CA ASP A 151 -9.18 -10.04 -8.23
C ASP A 151 -9.44 -10.63 -6.83
N ASP A 152 -9.60 -11.94 -6.74
CA ASP A 152 -9.73 -12.70 -5.49
C ASP A 152 -8.59 -12.41 -4.50
N ARG A 153 -7.34 -12.36 -4.98
CA ARG A 153 -6.18 -12.04 -4.16
C ARG A 153 -6.19 -10.59 -3.67
N PHE A 154 -6.71 -9.65 -4.44
CA PHE A 154 -6.86 -8.27 -3.95
C PHE A 154 -7.98 -8.14 -2.92
N VAL A 155 -9.04 -8.93 -3.00
CA VAL A 155 -10.04 -9.01 -1.94
C VAL A 155 -9.42 -9.52 -0.63
N ASP A 156 -8.58 -10.57 -0.70
CA ASP A 156 -7.83 -11.07 0.45
C ASP A 156 -6.91 -10.00 1.04
N PHE A 157 -6.16 -9.27 0.19
CA PHE A 157 -5.30 -8.19 0.66
C PHE A 157 -6.08 -7.06 1.34
N VAL A 158 -7.20 -6.62 0.78
CA VAL A 158 -8.04 -5.59 1.41
C VAL A 158 -8.58 -6.07 2.76
N ALA A 159 -9.00 -7.34 2.84
CA ALA A 159 -9.47 -7.95 4.07
C ALA A 159 -8.36 -8.01 5.15
N GLU A 160 -7.17 -8.45 4.78
CA GLU A 160 -6.03 -8.53 5.68
C GLU A 160 -5.57 -7.13 6.13
N ALA A 161 -5.54 -6.15 5.23
CA ALA A 161 -5.20 -4.75 5.56
C ALA A 161 -6.14 -4.17 6.63
N ARG A 162 -7.44 -4.45 6.53
CA ARG A 162 -8.45 -4.04 7.51
C ARG A 162 -8.30 -4.77 8.84
N SER A 163 -8.04 -6.08 8.81
CA SER A 163 -7.79 -6.88 10.02
C SER A 163 -6.57 -6.36 10.77
N LEU A 164 -5.45 -6.18 10.08
CA LEU A 164 -4.20 -5.68 10.67
C LEU A 164 -4.37 -4.28 11.25
N HIS A 165 -5.17 -3.43 10.62
CA HIS A 165 -5.47 -2.11 11.16
C HIS A 165 -6.27 -2.18 12.46
N ALA A 166 -7.32 -3.01 12.51
CA ALA A 166 -8.10 -3.22 13.71
C ALA A 166 -7.25 -3.81 14.85
N GLU A 167 -6.40 -4.82 14.55
CA GLU A 167 -5.47 -5.43 15.50
C GLU A 167 -4.49 -4.40 16.07
N LEU A 168 -3.87 -3.60 15.21
CA LEU A 168 -2.91 -2.58 15.63
C LEU A 168 -3.59 -1.44 16.42
N ALA A 169 -4.80 -1.05 16.05
CA ALA A 169 -5.57 -0.04 16.78
C ALA A 169 -5.90 -0.53 18.20
N ALA A 170 -6.28 -1.80 18.35
CA ALA A 170 -6.49 -2.41 19.66
C ALA A 170 -5.20 -2.48 20.50
N GLN A 171 -4.05 -2.81 19.87
CA GLN A 171 -2.75 -2.79 20.55
C GLN A 171 -2.37 -1.38 21.01
N LEU A 172 -2.57 -0.37 20.16
CA LEU A 172 -2.33 1.03 20.49
C LEU A 172 -3.19 1.49 21.67
N ALA A 173 -4.49 1.18 21.63
CA ALA A 173 -5.42 1.51 22.71
C ALA A 173 -5.02 0.84 24.03
N ALA A 174 -4.62 -0.45 23.99
CA ALA A 174 -4.14 -1.17 25.17
C ALA A 174 -2.86 -0.58 25.77
N ALA A 175 -2.01 0.06 24.96
CA ALA A 175 -0.83 0.81 25.41
C ALA A 175 -1.16 2.26 25.83
N GLY A 176 -2.45 2.61 25.96
CA GLY A 176 -2.92 3.95 26.31
C GLY A 176 -2.62 4.98 25.23
N GLY A 177 -2.48 4.58 23.97
CA GLY A 177 -2.39 5.47 22.82
C GLY A 177 -3.77 5.76 22.25
N SER A 178 -3.91 6.92 21.63
CA SER A 178 -5.11 7.31 20.91
C SER A 178 -4.84 7.32 19.41
N VAL A 179 -5.85 6.91 18.65
CA VAL A 179 -5.89 7.17 17.21
C VAL A 179 -6.32 8.63 17.06
N PRO A 180 -5.56 9.50 16.36
CA PRO A 180 -6.01 10.84 16.01
C PRO A 180 -7.43 10.80 15.41
N ALA A 181 -8.38 11.42 16.10
CA ALA A 181 -9.81 11.31 15.79
C ALA A 181 -10.33 12.39 14.83
N SER A 182 -9.49 13.35 14.45
CA SER A 182 -9.99 14.53 13.75
C SER A 182 -9.97 14.35 12.24
N GLU A 183 -11.16 14.29 11.65
CA GLU A 183 -11.42 14.45 10.21
C GLU A 183 -10.95 15.82 9.69
N THR A 184 -10.79 16.81 10.56
CA THR A 184 -10.49 18.21 10.20
C THR A 184 -9.08 18.66 10.57
N ALA A 185 -8.28 17.80 11.20
CA ALA A 185 -6.89 18.15 11.55
C ALA A 185 -6.02 18.16 10.29
N GLN A 186 -5.65 19.36 9.84
CA GLN A 186 -4.69 19.56 8.75
C GLN A 186 -3.43 18.72 8.99
N GLN A 187 -3.17 17.82 8.06
CA GLN A 187 -1.93 17.06 8.05
C GLN A 187 -0.93 17.78 7.14
N PRO A 188 0.37 17.90 7.54
CA PRO A 188 1.39 18.57 6.73
C PRO A 188 1.51 18.03 5.30
N TRP A 189 1.06 16.78 5.09
CA TRP A 189 1.24 16.02 3.85
C TRP A 189 -0.08 15.72 3.12
N PHE A 190 -1.23 15.90 3.76
CA PHE A 190 -2.55 15.57 3.19
C PHE A 190 -3.48 16.78 3.02
N GLY A 191 -3.04 17.98 3.44
CA GLY A 191 -3.79 19.21 3.24
C GLY A 191 -5.13 19.19 3.96
N GLU A 192 -6.21 19.42 3.20
CA GLU A 192 -7.61 19.41 3.68
C GLU A 192 -8.23 18.01 3.71
N LEU A 193 -7.54 16.97 3.21
CA LEU A 193 -8.06 15.60 3.24
C LEU A 193 -8.13 15.07 4.68
N PRO A 194 -9.15 14.26 5.01
CA PRO A 194 -9.24 13.64 6.33
C PRO A 194 -8.02 12.76 6.59
N HIS A 195 -7.62 12.70 7.86
CA HIS A 195 -6.44 11.94 8.26
C HIS A 195 -6.52 10.49 7.74
N PRO A 196 -5.46 9.94 7.12
CA PRO A 196 -5.49 8.60 6.52
C PRO A 196 -5.95 7.47 7.43
N LEU A 197 -5.89 7.65 8.76
CA LEU A 197 -6.33 6.68 9.74
C LEU A 197 -7.81 6.31 9.57
N LEU A 198 -8.61 7.22 9.04
CA LEU A 198 -10.04 7.02 8.83
C LEU A 198 -10.36 6.27 7.53
N TRP A 199 -9.39 6.17 6.62
CA TRP A 199 -9.56 5.52 5.32
C TRP A 199 -9.73 4.01 5.42
N ASN A 200 -9.33 3.40 6.54
CA ASN A 200 -9.51 1.96 6.75
C ASN A 200 -10.77 1.61 7.57
N SER A 201 -11.39 2.60 8.23
CA SER A 201 -12.62 2.41 9.02
C SER A 201 -13.89 2.81 8.26
N GLN A 202 -13.76 3.58 7.16
CA GLN A 202 -14.89 4.05 6.36
C GLN A 202 -15.25 3.06 5.24
N ALA A 203 -16.55 2.92 4.98
CA ALA A 203 -17.03 2.23 3.79
C ALA A 203 -16.79 3.13 2.57
N VAL A 204 -16.00 2.65 1.61
CA VAL A 204 -15.74 3.35 0.35
C VAL A 204 -16.58 2.71 -0.76
N PRO A 205 -17.52 3.44 -1.37
CA PRO A 205 -18.23 2.97 -2.55
C PRO A 205 -17.26 2.75 -3.71
N LEU A 206 -17.29 1.56 -4.33
CA LEU A 206 -16.46 1.25 -5.51
C LEU A 206 -16.77 2.16 -6.72
N GLY A 207 -17.89 2.89 -6.73
CA GLY A 207 -18.25 3.83 -7.80
C GLY A 207 -17.99 5.31 -7.49
N SER A 208 -17.67 5.68 -6.24
CA SER A 208 -17.24 7.05 -5.88
C SER A 208 -15.72 7.23 -5.98
N LEU A 209 -15.03 6.29 -6.63
CA LEU A 209 -13.59 6.29 -6.92
C LEU A 209 -13.16 7.43 -7.88
N GLY A 210 -14.10 8.23 -8.40
CA GLY A 210 -13.80 9.46 -9.14
C GLY A 210 -13.02 10.50 -8.33
N GLU A 211 -13.02 10.45 -6.99
CA GLU A 211 -12.11 11.26 -6.16
C GLU A 211 -10.78 10.54 -5.85
N MET A 212 -10.69 9.23 -6.11
CA MET A 212 -9.45 8.44 -6.07
C MET A 212 -8.64 8.48 -7.38
N LEU A 213 -8.94 9.39 -8.31
CA LEU A 213 -8.13 9.62 -9.52
C LEU A 213 -6.64 9.88 -9.20
N ASP A 214 -6.33 10.29 -7.98
CA ASP A 214 -4.97 10.56 -7.51
C ASP A 214 -4.28 9.30 -6.93
N GLU A 215 -5.00 8.21 -6.67
CA GLU A 215 -4.45 6.97 -6.10
C GLU A 215 -3.60 6.15 -7.08
N ALA A 216 -4.00 6.13 -8.36
CA ALA A 216 -3.18 5.54 -9.41
C ALA A 216 -1.84 6.27 -9.61
N ARG A 217 -1.75 7.57 -9.28
CA ARG A 217 -0.47 8.32 -9.23
C ARG A 217 0.43 7.82 -8.11
N LYS A 218 -0.17 7.53 -6.96
CA LYS A 218 0.52 7.37 -5.68
C LYS A 218 1.20 6.01 -5.54
N LYS A 219 0.83 4.99 -6.31
CA LYS A 219 1.44 3.64 -6.24
C LYS A 219 2.94 3.63 -6.53
N ALA A 220 3.33 4.05 -7.74
CA ALA A 220 4.73 4.10 -8.15
C ALA A 220 5.50 5.19 -7.36
N VAL A 221 4.82 6.30 -7.05
CA VAL A 221 5.40 7.38 -6.24
C VAL A 221 5.69 6.92 -4.82
N ALA A 222 4.82 6.13 -4.18
CA ALA A 222 5.05 5.60 -2.84
C ALA A 222 6.32 4.75 -2.80
N VAL A 223 6.49 3.84 -3.77
CA VAL A 223 7.71 3.03 -3.88
C VAL A 223 8.94 3.93 -4.09
N LEU A 224 8.87 4.90 -5.00
CA LEU A 224 9.98 5.83 -5.22
C LEU A 224 10.33 6.59 -3.95
N LEU A 225 9.35 7.18 -3.26
CA LEU A 225 9.56 7.90 -2.01
C LEU A 225 10.14 7.00 -0.92
N THR A 226 9.71 5.73 -0.83
CA THR A 226 10.32 4.76 0.09
C THR A 226 11.79 4.51 -0.25
N LEU A 227 12.14 4.31 -1.52
CA LEU A 227 13.53 4.12 -1.94
C LEU A 227 14.40 5.35 -1.61
N LEU A 228 13.89 6.55 -1.90
CA LEU A 228 14.57 7.80 -1.55
C LEU A 228 14.73 7.96 -0.04
N HIS A 229 13.70 7.63 0.74
CA HIS A 229 13.77 7.66 2.20
C HIS A 229 14.81 6.69 2.75
N LEU A 230 14.95 5.50 2.15
CA LEU A 230 15.99 4.52 2.48
C LEU A 230 17.39 4.93 2.00
N GLY A 231 17.53 6.08 1.33
CA GLY A 231 18.81 6.58 0.83
C GLY A 231 19.28 5.90 -0.44
N VAL A 232 18.41 5.17 -1.15
CA VAL A 232 18.74 4.57 -2.44
C VAL A 232 19.03 5.67 -3.45
N ARG A 233 20.16 5.56 -4.15
CA ARG A 233 20.64 6.50 -5.17
C ARG A 233 20.78 5.84 -6.53
N ASN A 234 21.08 6.65 -7.54
CA ASN A 234 21.34 6.20 -8.91
C ASN A 234 20.12 5.52 -9.56
N ILE A 235 18.91 5.96 -9.22
CA ILE A 235 17.67 5.43 -9.78
C ILE A 235 17.53 5.94 -11.22
N ARG A 236 17.17 5.04 -12.14
CA ARG A 236 16.78 5.40 -13.53
C ARG A 236 15.27 5.52 -13.62
N LEU A 237 14.78 6.70 -13.99
CA LEU A 237 13.36 6.96 -14.26
C LEU A 237 13.18 7.07 -15.78
N GLY A 238 12.03 6.68 -16.34
CA GLY A 238 11.83 6.51 -17.79
C GLY A 238 12.27 7.66 -18.72
N PRO A 239 12.25 7.45 -20.06
CA PRO A 239 12.72 8.44 -21.03
C PRO A 239 11.93 9.76 -20.98
N ARG A 240 10.66 9.68 -20.60
CA ARG A 240 9.85 10.84 -20.21
C ARG A 240 9.60 10.80 -18.71
N LEU A 241 9.82 11.94 -18.06
CA LEU A 241 9.48 12.13 -16.67
C LEU A 241 7.95 12.26 -16.51
N PRO A 242 7.38 11.76 -15.40
CA PRO A 242 5.99 12.01 -15.08
C PRO A 242 5.66 13.51 -15.04
N ALA A 243 4.49 13.87 -15.57
CA ALA A 243 4.07 15.27 -15.72
C ALA A 243 3.97 16.08 -14.41
N PHE A 244 3.90 15.40 -13.26
CA PHE A 244 3.84 16.05 -11.94
C PHE A 244 5.21 16.42 -11.37
N LEU A 245 6.32 15.96 -11.96
CA LEU A 245 7.66 16.34 -11.51
C LEU A 245 8.03 17.70 -12.12
N THR A 246 8.01 18.75 -11.29
CA THR A 246 8.45 20.09 -11.71
C THR A 246 9.97 20.13 -11.87
N PRO A 247 10.52 21.06 -12.67
CA PRO A 247 11.97 21.21 -12.81
C PRO A 247 12.71 21.38 -11.48
N GLU A 248 12.11 22.08 -10.52
CA GLU A 248 12.67 22.30 -9.18
C GLU A 248 12.72 20.98 -8.39
N ALA A 249 11.62 20.21 -8.41
CA ALA A 249 11.58 18.90 -7.77
C ALA A 249 12.60 17.94 -8.38
N VAL A 250 12.72 17.93 -9.72
CA VAL A 250 13.74 17.14 -10.43
C VAL A 250 15.14 17.57 -10.00
N GLY A 251 15.42 18.88 -9.90
CA GLY A 251 16.71 19.40 -9.43
C GLY A 251 17.10 18.84 -8.07
N VAL A 252 16.17 18.86 -7.10
CA VAL A 252 16.40 18.29 -5.76
C VAL A 252 16.65 16.78 -5.83
N LEU A 253 15.90 16.05 -6.65
CA LEU A 253 16.05 14.59 -6.80
C LEU A 253 17.38 14.20 -7.45
N VAL A 254 17.83 14.97 -8.44
CA VAL A 254 19.15 14.80 -9.07
C VAL A 254 20.25 15.10 -8.07
N GLU A 255 20.21 16.25 -7.39
CA GLU A 255 21.25 16.67 -6.44
C GLU A 255 21.40 15.70 -5.27
N ARG A 256 20.28 15.29 -4.65
CA ARG A 256 20.31 14.50 -3.41
C ARG A 256 20.42 13.00 -3.63
N PHE A 257 19.88 12.50 -4.74
CA PHE A 257 19.73 11.06 -4.98
C PHE A 257 20.34 10.58 -6.30
N ASN A 258 20.89 11.49 -7.10
CA ASN A 258 21.43 11.19 -8.42
C ASN A 258 20.41 10.48 -9.31
N LEU A 259 19.17 10.99 -9.31
CA LEU A 259 18.11 10.51 -10.20
C LEU A 259 18.51 10.82 -11.65
N MET A 260 18.40 9.85 -12.55
CA MET A 260 18.78 10.00 -13.95
C MET A 260 17.66 9.49 -14.87
N PRO A 261 17.51 10.07 -16.08
CA PRO A 261 16.65 9.49 -17.10
C PRO A 261 17.22 8.13 -17.56
N ALA A 262 16.33 7.22 -17.94
CA ALA A 262 16.69 5.92 -18.47
C ALA A 262 17.18 6.05 -19.92
N ASN A 263 18.34 5.47 -20.21
CA ASN A 263 18.89 5.38 -21.55
C ASN A 263 18.27 4.19 -22.29
N VAL A 264 17.15 4.44 -22.96
CA VAL A 264 16.43 3.41 -23.73
C VAL A 264 17.24 2.92 -24.94
N ALA A 265 18.17 3.72 -25.45
CA ALA A 265 19.03 3.36 -26.57
C ALA A 265 20.19 2.42 -26.15
N ASP A 266 20.62 2.50 -24.89
CA ASP A 266 21.65 1.62 -24.33
C ASP A 266 21.36 1.26 -22.85
N PRO A 267 20.42 0.32 -22.61
CA PRO A 267 20.08 -0.13 -21.26
C PRO A 267 21.23 -0.87 -20.55
N ALA A 268 22.19 -1.42 -21.30
CA ALA A 268 23.32 -2.16 -20.73
C ALA A 268 24.27 -1.22 -19.97
N THR A 269 24.51 -0.03 -20.51
CA THR A 269 25.27 1.01 -19.81
C THR A 269 24.56 1.48 -18.55
N ASP A 270 23.23 1.65 -18.58
CA ASP A 270 22.45 1.98 -17.38
C ASP A 270 22.60 0.90 -16.31
N MET A 271 22.46 -0.38 -16.68
CA MET A 271 22.64 -1.49 -15.75
C MET A 271 24.04 -1.49 -15.13
N LYS A 272 25.08 -1.32 -15.94
CA LYS A 272 26.47 -1.23 -15.46
C LYS A 272 26.64 -0.08 -14.47
N ASN A 273 26.10 1.10 -14.78
CA ASN A 273 26.19 2.28 -13.93
C ASN A 273 25.39 2.15 -12.62
N MET A 274 24.23 1.47 -12.65
CA MET A 274 23.44 1.17 -11.45
C MET A 274 24.14 0.16 -10.54
N MET A 275 24.80 -0.86 -11.12
CA MET A 275 25.49 -1.90 -10.37
C MET A 275 26.90 -1.51 -9.90
N ALA A 276 27.52 -0.49 -10.50
CA ALA A 276 28.86 -0.03 -10.16
C ALA A 276 28.97 0.73 -8.81
N CYS A 277 28.00 0.51 -7.91
CA CYS A 277 27.80 1.17 -6.61
C CYS A 277 29.08 1.81 -6.02
N LYS A 278 29.05 3.15 -5.93
CA LYS A 278 29.83 3.96 -4.99
C LYS A 278 28.89 4.51 -3.94
#